data_AF-A0A2P4SZ90-F1
#
_entry.id   AF-A0A2P4SZ90-F1
#
_cell.length_a   1.000
_cell.length_b   1.000
_cell.length_c   1.000
_cell.angle_alpha   90.00
_cell.angle_beta   90.00
_cell.angle_gamma   90.00
#
_symmetry.space_group_name_H-M   'P 1'
#
loop_
_entity.id
_entity.type
_entity.pdbx_description
1 polymer ?
#
loop_
_entity_poly.entity_id
_entity_poly.type
_entity_poly.pdbx_seq_one_letter_code
_entity_poly.pdbx_strand_id
1 'polypeptide(L)'
;MKENLISYLDSLDRIGAADYQPTEQDILRTRVKTTGIVETHFTFKNLHFRLFDVGGQRSERKKWIHCFEDVTAIIFCVALSGYDQVLHEDETTNRMHESLKLFDSICNNKWFTDTSIILFLNKKDIFEEKIKKSPLTICFPEYT
;
A
#
# COMPACT_ATOMS: atom_id res chain seq x y z
N MET A 1 1.26 -12.25 -0.74
CA MET A 1 1.06 -13.66 -1.10
C MET A 1 -0.33 -14.14 -0.72
N LYS A 2 -0.77 -14.10 0.55
CA LYS A 2 -2.13 -14.58 0.94
C LYS A 2 -3.32 -13.94 0.20
N GLU A 3 -3.28 -12.63 -0.09
CA GLU A 3 -4.44 -11.93 -0.68
C GLU A 3 -4.74 -12.33 -2.14
N ASN A 4 -3.70 -12.64 -2.93
CA ASN A 4 -3.87 -13.06 -4.33
C ASN A 4 -3.78 -14.58 -4.51
N LEU A 5 -3.59 -15.34 -3.41
CA LEU A 5 -3.32 -16.77 -3.46
C LEU A 5 -4.45 -17.52 -4.16
N ILE A 6 -5.71 -17.22 -3.82
CA ILE A 6 -6.88 -17.87 -4.40
C ILE A 6 -6.87 -17.68 -5.93
N SER A 7 -6.66 -16.45 -6.40
CA SER A 7 -6.61 -16.18 -7.83
C SER A 7 -5.46 -16.89 -8.56
N TYR A 8 -4.31 -17.08 -7.91
CA TYR A 8 -3.21 -17.85 -8.50
C TYR A 8 -3.52 -19.35 -8.52
N LEU A 9 -4.16 -19.86 -7.47
CA LEU A 9 -4.61 -21.26 -7.40
C LEU A 9 -5.65 -21.57 -8.47
N ASP A 10 -6.62 -20.68 -8.68
CA ASP A 10 -7.65 -20.82 -9.72
C ASP A 10 -7.07 -20.77 -11.15
N SER A 11 -5.84 -20.26 -11.31
CA SER A 11 -5.12 -20.16 -12.59
C SER A 11 -3.90 -21.08 -12.69
N LEU A 12 -3.79 -22.09 -11.81
CA LEU A 12 -2.60 -22.96 -11.72
C LEU A 12 -2.21 -23.59 -13.06
N ASP A 13 -3.18 -24.14 -13.79
CA ASP A 13 -2.92 -24.81 -15.08
C ASP A 13 -2.34 -23.83 -16.11
N ARG A 14 -2.86 -22.60 -16.14
CA ARG A 14 -2.39 -21.54 -17.03
C ARG A 14 -0.99 -21.07 -16.66
N ILE A 15 -0.72 -20.89 -15.37
CA ILE A 15 0.57 -20.38 -14.86
C ILE A 15 1.66 -21.45 -14.92
N GLY A 16 1.28 -22.73 -14.80
CA GLY A 16 2.20 -23.87 -14.86
C GLY A 16 2.53 -24.37 -16.28
N ALA A 17 1.91 -23.80 -17.31
CA ALA A 17 2.18 -24.17 -18.70
C ALA A 17 3.62 -23.81 -19.11
N ALA A 18 4.23 -24.65 -19.95
CA ALA A 18 5.64 -24.49 -20.37
C ALA A 18 5.88 -23.19 -21.18
N ASP A 19 4.84 -22.69 -21.83
CA ASP A 19 4.81 -21.48 -22.66
C ASP A 19 4.12 -20.30 -21.96
N TYR A 20 3.91 -20.37 -20.64
CA TYR A 20 3.24 -19.34 -19.88
C TYR A 20 3.89 -17.95 -20.08
N GLN A 21 3.06 -16.99 -20.48
CA GLN A 21 3.40 -15.57 -20.49
C GLN A 21 2.51 -14.82 -19.50
N PRO A 22 3.08 -14.04 -18.56
CA PRO A 22 2.30 -13.26 -17.61
C PRO A 22 1.38 -12.26 -18.30
N THR A 23 0.12 -12.24 -17.89
CA THR A 23 -0.80 -11.17 -18.28
C THR A 23 -0.51 -9.90 -17.48
N GLU A 24 -1.01 -8.75 -17.93
CA GLU A 24 -0.95 -7.50 -17.16
C GLU A 24 -1.53 -7.68 -15.75
N GLN A 25 -2.60 -8.47 -15.63
CA GLN A 25 -3.23 -8.75 -14.35
C GLN A 25 -2.35 -9.61 -13.43
N ASP A 26 -1.58 -10.56 -13.98
CA ASP A 26 -0.61 -11.34 -13.20
C ASP A 26 0.53 -10.45 -12.71
N ILE A 27 1.00 -9.53 -13.56
CA ILE A 27 2.02 -8.56 -13.21
C ILE A 27 1.53 -7.64 -12.08
N LEU A 28 0.33 -7.07 -12.22
CA LEU A 28 -0.29 -6.20 -11.20
C LEU A 28 -0.55 -6.92 -9.86
N ARG A 29 -0.87 -8.22 -9.91
CA ARG A 29 -1.06 -9.05 -8.71
C ARG A 29 0.25 -9.55 -8.11
N THR A 30 1.37 -9.41 -8.82
CA THR A 30 2.67 -9.84 -8.31
C THR A 30 3.12 -8.86 -7.24
N ARG A 31 3.36 -9.38 -6.03
CA ARG A 31 3.83 -8.56 -4.92
C ARG A 31 5.36 -8.58 -4.89
N VAL A 32 5.97 -7.59 -5.51
CA VAL A 32 7.37 -7.25 -5.32
C VAL A 32 7.46 -6.16 -4.25
N LYS A 33 8.31 -6.35 -3.24
CA LYS A 33 8.53 -5.32 -2.22
C LYS A 33 9.37 -4.20 -2.83
N THR A 34 8.86 -2.98 -2.90
CA THR A 34 9.69 -1.81 -3.24
C THR A 34 10.74 -1.60 -2.16
N THR A 35 12.00 -1.51 -2.57
CA THR A 35 13.15 -1.16 -1.73
C THR A 35 13.81 0.09 -2.28
N GLY A 36 14.17 1.02 -1.41
CA GLY A 36 14.71 2.31 -1.81
C GLY A 36 13.64 3.23 -2.38
N ILE A 37 14.07 4.04 -3.35
CA ILE A 37 13.30 5.10 -3.98
C ILE A 37 13.41 4.90 -5.48
N VAL A 38 12.27 4.85 -6.17
CA VAL A 38 12.20 4.75 -7.62
C VAL A 38 11.53 6.00 -8.16
N GLU A 39 12.21 6.67 -9.08
CA GLU A 39 11.70 7.88 -9.73
C GLU A 39 11.20 7.54 -11.14
N THR A 40 9.99 7.98 -11.48
CA THR A 40 9.39 7.77 -12.81
C THR A 40 8.88 9.09 -13.36
N HIS A 41 9.18 9.34 -14.64
CA HIS A 41 8.77 10.55 -15.35
C HIS A 41 7.75 10.17 -16.41
N PHE A 42 6.60 10.86 -16.43
CA PHE A 42 5.59 10.65 -17.45
C PHE A 42 4.82 11.93 -17.75
N THR A 43 4.17 11.98 -18.91
CA THR A 43 3.34 13.11 -19.31
C THR A 43 1.89 12.67 -19.46
N PHE A 44 0.96 13.41 -18.86
CA PHE A 44 -0.47 13.15 -18.98
C PHE A 44 -1.23 14.47 -19.14
N LYS A 45 -2.05 14.59 -20.20
CA LYS A 45 -2.81 15.82 -20.51
C LYS A 45 -1.92 17.09 -20.51
N ASN A 46 -0.74 17.00 -21.12
CA ASN A 46 0.29 18.06 -21.18
C ASN A 46 0.87 18.49 -19.82
N LEU A 47 0.65 17.71 -18.76
CA LEU A 47 1.32 17.90 -17.47
C LEU A 47 2.46 16.89 -17.35
N HIS A 48 3.63 17.37 -16.93
CA HIS A 48 4.79 16.53 -16.63
C HIS A 48 4.77 16.11 -15.17
N PHE A 49 4.76 14.81 -14.93
CA PHE A 49 4.77 14.22 -13.60
C PHE A 49 6.13 13.61 -13.31
N ARG A 50 6.63 13.91 -12.10
CA ARG A 50 7.79 13.28 -11.48
C ARG A 50 7.29 12.50 -10.26
N LEU A 51 7.12 11.19 -10.40
CA LEU A 51 6.58 10.32 -9.38
C LEU A 51 7.71 9.61 -8.64
N PHE A 52 7.66 9.65 -7.30
CA PHE A 52 8.55 8.90 -6.42
C PHE A 52 7.78 7.76 -5.75
N ASP A 53 8.10 6.52 -6.12
CA ASP A 53 7.68 5.34 -5.36
C ASP A 53 8.72 5.05 -4.27
N VAL A 54 8.27 5.04 -3.02
CA VAL A 54 9.13 4.86 -1.85
C VAL A 54 8.74 3.59 -1.09
N GLY A 55 9.73 2.81 -0.66
CA GLY A 55 9.47 1.63 0.17
C GLY A 55 8.73 1.99 1.47
N GLY A 56 7.59 1.34 1.73
CA GLY A 56 6.73 1.60 2.91
C GLY A 56 7.13 0.90 4.21
N GLN A 57 8.02 -0.10 4.14
CA GLN A 57 8.50 -0.88 5.29
C GLN A 57 9.31 0.00 6.24
N ARG A 58 9.31 -0.32 7.54
CA ARG A 58 9.98 0.51 8.56
C ARG A 58 11.47 0.71 8.27
N SER A 59 12.13 -0.31 7.71
CA SER A 59 13.54 -0.24 7.28
C SER A 59 13.81 0.79 6.19
N GLU A 60 12.82 1.08 5.34
CA GLU A 60 12.95 1.94 4.17
C GLU A 60 12.65 3.41 4.47
N ARG A 61 11.87 3.69 5.53
CA ARG A 61 11.35 5.03 5.84
C ARG A 61 12.44 6.08 6.12
N LYS A 62 13.62 5.67 6.59
CA LYS A 62 14.76 6.59 6.77
C LYS A 62 15.20 7.25 5.46
N LYS A 63 14.96 6.60 4.32
CA LYS A 63 15.34 7.08 2.99
C LYS A 63 14.37 8.14 2.45
N TRP A 64 13.17 8.26 3.03
CA TRP A 64 12.12 9.15 2.52
C TRP A 64 12.54 10.62 2.50
N ILE A 65 13.42 11.03 3.42
CA ILE A 65 13.95 12.41 3.48
C ILE A 65 14.58 12.87 2.17
N HIS A 66 15.05 11.96 1.32
CA HIS A 66 15.60 12.28 0.00
C HIS A 66 14.53 12.74 -1.02
N CYS A 67 13.24 12.65 -0.68
CA CYS A 67 12.11 13.03 -1.53
C CYS A 67 11.29 14.19 -0.95
N PHE A 68 11.73 14.85 0.12
CA PHE A 68 10.89 15.81 0.86
C PHE A 68 10.87 17.24 0.28
N GLU A 69 11.80 17.56 -0.63
CA GLU A 69 11.86 18.87 -1.27
C GLU A 69 10.93 18.96 -2.48
N ASP A 70 10.23 20.11 -2.61
CA ASP A 70 9.36 20.47 -3.74
C ASP A 70 8.23 19.45 -4.05
N VAL A 71 7.71 18.78 -3.02
CA VAL A 71 6.59 17.84 -3.17
C VAL A 71 5.28 18.60 -3.38
N THR A 72 4.68 18.45 -4.56
CA THR A 72 3.37 19.03 -4.87
C THR A 72 2.24 18.36 -4.08
N ALA A 73 2.25 17.03 -4.01
CA ALA A 73 1.27 16.25 -3.27
C ALA A 73 1.84 14.90 -2.84
N ILE A 74 1.34 14.39 -1.72
CA ILE A 74 1.62 13.03 -1.23
C ILE A 74 0.41 12.16 -1.53
N ILE A 75 0.63 11.00 -2.14
CA ILE A 75 -0.39 9.95 -2.25
C ILE A 75 -0.11 8.94 -1.13
N PHE A 76 -0.97 8.93 -0.11
CA PHE A 76 -0.85 8.01 1.01
C PHE A 76 -1.83 6.85 0.86
N CYS A 77 -1.32 5.63 0.70
CA CYS A 77 -2.14 4.44 0.48
C CYS A 77 -2.32 3.62 1.76
N VAL A 78 -3.57 3.42 2.19
CA VAL A 78 -3.94 2.58 3.33
C VAL A 78 -4.67 1.34 2.84
N ALA A 79 -4.26 0.15 3.30
CA ALA A 79 -5.01 -1.08 3.05
C ALA A 79 -6.13 -1.23 4.09
N LEU A 80 -7.39 -1.01 3.69
CA LEU A 80 -8.55 -1.18 4.57
C LEU A 80 -8.65 -2.59 5.14
N SER A 81 -8.25 -3.59 4.36
CA SER A 81 -8.23 -5.00 4.77
C SER A 81 -7.24 -5.34 5.88
N GLY A 82 -6.43 -4.37 6.35
CA GLY A 82 -5.42 -4.57 7.39
C GLY A 82 -5.94 -4.54 8.84
N TYR A 83 -7.22 -4.22 9.07
CA TYR A 83 -7.78 -4.01 10.41
C TYR A 83 -7.70 -5.23 11.34
N ASP A 84 -7.71 -6.45 10.81
CA ASP A 84 -7.61 -7.71 11.55
C ASP A 84 -6.26 -8.42 11.30
N GLN A 85 -5.23 -7.67 10.89
CA GLN A 85 -3.91 -8.20 10.57
C GLN A 85 -2.81 -7.49 11.35
N VAL A 86 -1.75 -8.22 11.65
CA VAL A 86 -0.50 -7.68 12.21
C VAL A 86 0.55 -7.42 11.12
N LEU A 87 1.48 -6.52 11.39
CA LEU A 87 2.63 -6.27 10.52
C LEU A 87 3.44 -7.56 10.34
N HIS A 88 4.05 -7.68 9.17
CA HIS A 88 4.97 -8.80 8.92
C HIS A 88 6.33 -8.60 9.62
N GLU A 89 6.68 -7.36 9.96
CA GLU A 89 7.97 -7.01 10.55
C GLU A 89 8.05 -7.26 12.07
N ASP A 90 6.92 -7.24 12.79
CA ASP A 90 6.91 -7.41 14.25
C ASP A 90 5.79 -8.31 14.80
N GLU A 91 4.92 -8.87 13.94
CA GLU A 91 3.80 -9.80 14.24
C GLU A 91 2.89 -9.42 15.42
N THR A 92 2.98 -8.18 15.90
CA THR A 92 2.33 -7.71 17.13
C THR A 92 1.57 -6.42 16.88
N THR A 93 2.12 -5.53 16.04
CA THR A 93 1.46 -4.27 15.71
C THR A 93 0.37 -4.49 14.67
N ASN A 94 -0.85 -4.05 14.97
CA ASN A 94 -1.94 -4.04 13.99
C ASN A 94 -1.60 -3.13 12.78
N ARG A 95 -1.87 -3.60 11.55
CA ARG A 95 -1.50 -2.87 10.33
C ARG A 95 -2.24 -1.55 10.16
N MET A 96 -3.51 -1.49 10.57
CA MET A 96 -4.31 -0.29 10.46
C MET A 96 -3.87 0.77 11.48
N HIS A 97 -3.55 0.38 12.72
CA HIS A 97 -2.95 1.29 13.69
C HIS A 97 -1.57 1.79 13.26
N GLU A 98 -0.71 0.94 12.68
CA GLU A 98 0.56 1.40 12.11
C GLU A 98 0.34 2.42 10.99
N SER A 99 -0.66 2.19 10.12
CA SER A 99 -0.99 3.11 9.03
C SER A 99 -1.50 4.44 9.56
N LEU A 100 -2.35 4.44 10.58
CA LEU A 100 -2.84 5.65 11.25
C LEU A 100 -1.70 6.45 11.89
N LYS A 101 -0.81 5.77 12.64
CA LYS A 101 0.36 6.41 13.26
C LYS A 101 1.30 7.02 12.22
N LEU A 102 1.52 6.30 11.12
CA LEU A 102 2.36 6.80 10.02
C LEU A 102 1.70 7.99 9.32
N PHE A 103 0.39 7.92 9.04
CA PHE A 103 -0.35 9.02 8.46
C PHE A 103 -0.29 10.28 9.33
N ASP A 104 -0.53 10.14 10.63
CA ASP A 104 -0.40 11.23 11.60
C ASP A 104 1.00 11.86 11.58
N SER A 105 2.06 11.03 11.52
CA SER A 105 3.44 11.53 11.44
C SER A 105 3.75 12.29 10.14
N ILE A 106 3.06 11.98 9.03
CA ILE A 106 3.23 12.65 7.75
C ILE A 106 2.45 13.97 7.74
N CYS A 107 1.19 13.96 8.19
CA CYS A 107 0.37 15.15 8.31
C CYS A 107 1.00 16.22 9.22
N ASN A 108 1.69 15.78 10.28
CA ASN A 108 2.33 16.68 11.25
C ASN A 108 3.83 16.94 10.95
N ASN A 109 4.34 16.50 9.79
CA ASN A 109 5.73 16.74 9.43
C ASN A 109 5.91 18.18 8.91
N LYS A 110 6.91 18.89 9.46
CA LYS A 110 7.24 20.27 9.06
C LYS A 110 7.62 20.40 7.58
N TRP A 111 8.15 19.33 6.97
CA TRP A 111 8.47 19.32 5.54
C TRP A 111 7.22 19.32 4.65
N PHE A 112 6.05 18.96 5.20
CA PHE A 112 4.80 18.77 4.46
C PHE A 112 3.68 19.71 4.89
N THR A 113 4.00 20.80 5.60
CA THR A 113 3.00 21.72 6.15
C THR A 113 2.09 22.31 5.07
N ASP A 114 2.64 22.63 3.89
CA ASP A 114 1.89 23.18 2.76
C ASP A 114 1.62 22.14 1.66
N THR A 115 1.98 20.87 1.89
CA THR A 115 1.83 19.79 0.91
C THR A 115 0.44 19.17 0.99
N SER A 116 -0.26 19.09 -0.14
CA SER A 116 -1.56 18.41 -0.19
C SER A 116 -1.40 16.89 -0.04
N ILE A 117 -2.26 16.27 0.76
CA ILE A 117 -2.26 14.81 0.96
C ILE A 117 -3.52 14.20 0.33
N ILE A 118 -3.32 13.27 -0.59
CA ILE A 118 -4.35 12.47 -1.23
C ILE A 118 -4.36 11.10 -0.54
N LEU A 119 -5.43 10.80 0.21
CA LEU A 119 -5.57 9.54 0.93
C LEU A 119 -6.29 8.49 0.07
N PHE A 120 -5.61 7.40 -0.23
CA PHE A 120 -6.18 6.25 -0.93
C PHE A 120 -6.53 5.14 0.06
N LEU A 121 -7.83 4.88 0.23
CA LEU A 121 -8.34 3.75 0.99
C LEU A 121 -8.47 2.54 0.07
N ASN A 122 -7.39 1.77 -0.01
CA ASN A 122 -7.23 0.65 -0.94
C ASN A 122 -7.74 -0.68 -0.36
N LYS A 123 -7.93 -1.68 -1.22
CA LYS A 123 -8.41 -3.04 -0.90
C LYS A 123 -9.80 -3.07 -0.28
N LYS A 124 -10.67 -2.17 -0.75
CA LYS A 124 -12.07 -2.09 -0.35
C LYS A 124 -12.81 -3.41 -0.61
N ASP A 125 -12.56 -4.02 -1.76
CA ASP A 125 -13.07 -5.34 -2.16
C ASP A 125 -12.77 -6.42 -1.11
N ILE A 126 -11.52 -6.51 -0.65
CA ILE A 126 -11.12 -7.47 0.38
C ILE A 126 -11.72 -7.10 1.74
N PHE A 127 -11.80 -5.81 2.06
CA PHE A 127 -12.41 -5.33 3.29
C PHE A 127 -13.90 -5.71 3.38
N GLU A 128 -14.67 -5.52 2.31
CA GLU A 128 -16.10 -5.86 2.23
C GLU A 128 -16.37 -7.34 2.49
N GLU A 129 -15.48 -8.23 2.06
CA GLU A 129 -15.60 -9.67 2.33
C GLU A 129 -15.20 -10.05 3.76
N LYS A 130 -14.21 -9.35 4.33
CA LYS A 130 -13.69 -9.65 5.67
C LYS A 130 -14.61 -9.15 6.77
N ILE A 131 -15.21 -7.97 6.59
CA ILE A 131 -16.07 -7.36 7.62
C ILE A 131 -17.31 -8.21 7.93
N LYS A 132 -17.74 -9.05 6.98
CA LYS A 132 -18.81 -10.04 7.17
C LYS A 132 -18.45 -11.17 8.15
N LYS A 133 -17.15 -11.40 8.39
CA LYS A 133 -16.62 -12.55 9.14
C LYS A 133 -15.85 -12.14 10.40
N SER A 134 -15.20 -10.98 10.37
CA SER A 134 -14.30 -10.50 11.39
C SER A 134 -14.69 -9.06 11.76
N PRO A 135 -15.15 -8.79 12.99
CA PRO A 135 -15.71 -7.48 13.34
C PRO A 135 -14.62 -6.41 13.42
N LEU A 136 -14.98 -5.15 13.13
CA LEU A 136 -14.05 -4.03 13.18
C LEU A 136 -13.54 -3.76 14.61
N THR A 137 -14.28 -4.22 15.63
CA THR A 137 -13.92 -4.11 17.06
C THR A 137 -12.61 -4.79 17.43
N ILE A 138 -12.07 -5.68 16.59
CA ILE A 138 -10.71 -6.22 16.75
C ILE A 138 -9.65 -5.11 16.63
N CYS A 139 -9.90 -4.12 15.79
CA CYS A 139 -9.02 -2.96 15.61
C CYS A 139 -9.49 -1.76 16.44
N PHE A 140 -10.79 -1.51 16.49
CA PHE A 140 -11.38 -0.33 17.13
C PHE A 140 -12.49 -0.75 18.08
N PRO A 141 -12.16 -1.10 19.34
CA PRO A 141 -13.16 -1.56 20.32
C PRO A 141 -14.34 -0.60 20.53
N GLU A 142 -14.14 0.68 20.23
CA GLU A 142 -15.13 1.75 20.30
C GLU A 142 -16.15 1.79 19.15
N TYR A 143 -15.94 1.02 18.08
CA TYR A 143 -16.81 1.01 16.90
C TYR A 143 -17.96 0.01 17.09
N THR A 144 -19.13 0.50 17.51
CA THR A 144 -20.37 -0.28 17.72
C THR A 144 -21.37 -0.19 16.58
#